data_AF-A0A3B1AN56-F1
#
_entry.id   AF-A0A3B1AN56-F1
#
_cell.length_a   1.000
_cell.length_b   1.000
_cell.length_c   1.000
_cell.angle_alpha   90.00
_cell.angle_beta   90.00
_cell.angle_gamma   90.00
#
_symmetry.space_group_name_H-M   'P 1'
#
loop_
_entity.id
_entity.type
_entity.pdbx_description
1 polymer ?
#
loop_
_entity_poly.entity_id
_entity_poly.type
_entity_poly.pdbx_seq_one_letter_code
_entity_poly.pdbx_strand_id
1 'polypeptide(L)'
;MSLMTSKDITLRPEIKAIIKWIKPDSRVLDLGCGDGTLLKYLQDNLNVTGYGLEIDNDNIVKCIENGVNVIQTNLNASLRA
;
A
#
# COMPACT_ATOMS: atom_id res chain seq x y z
N MET A 1 -4.93 -1.43 31.43
CA MET A 1 -5.79 -0.55 30.64
C MET A 1 -4.91 0.38 29.82
N SER A 2 -4.58 -0.04 28.59
CA SER A 2 -4.14 0.87 27.53
C SER A 2 -5.02 0.52 26.35
N LEU A 3 -6.03 1.35 26.13
CA LEU A 3 -6.92 1.29 24.98
C LEU A 3 -6.14 1.72 23.72
N MET A 4 -6.64 1.25 22.57
CA MET A 4 -6.31 1.64 21.19
C MET A 4 -5.11 0.93 20.56
N THR A 5 -5.36 -0.21 19.92
CA THR A 5 -4.70 -0.53 18.66
C THR A 5 -5.65 -0.13 17.53
N SER A 6 -5.19 0.84 16.74
CA SER A 6 -5.88 1.51 15.65
C SER A 6 -6.50 0.53 14.64
N LYS A 7 -7.81 0.69 14.37
CA LYS A 7 -8.58 0.11 13.25
C LYS A 7 -8.15 -1.30 12.82
N ASP A 8 -8.89 -2.32 13.26
CA ASP A 8 -8.86 -3.64 12.63
C ASP A 8 -9.36 -3.56 11.18
N ILE A 9 -8.46 -3.18 10.27
CA ILE A 9 -8.63 -3.43 8.85
C ILE A 9 -8.58 -4.95 8.72
N THR A 10 -9.70 -5.57 8.37
CA THR A 10 -9.74 -6.99 8.00
C THR A 10 -8.97 -7.16 6.69
N LEU A 11 -7.64 -7.22 6.81
CA LEU A 11 -6.73 -7.46 5.70
C LEU A 11 -7.02 -8.83 5.13
N ARG A 12 -7.15 -8.88 3.79
CA ARG A 12 -7.35 -10.13 3.07
C ARG A 12 -6.19 -11.10 3.39
N PRO A 13 -6.45 -12.41 3.54
CA PRO A 13 -5.43 -13.38 3.98
C PRO A 13 -4.13 -13.35 3.17
N GLU A 14 -4.23 -13.13 1.86
CA GLU A 14 -3.09 -13.00 0.96
C GLU A 14 -2.17 -11.82 1.31
N ILE A 15 -2.76 -10.70 1.74
CA ILE A 15 -2.01 -9.50 2.13
C ILE A 15 -1.21 -9.78 3.41
N LYS A 16 -1.80 -10.51 4.37
CA LYS A 16 -1.12 -10.91 5.61
C LYS A 16 0.09 -11.81 5.36
N ALA A 17 0.07 -12.62 4.30
CA ALA A 17 1.22 -13.45 3.94
C ALA A 17 2.38 -12.60 3.41
N ILE A 18 2.10 -11.66 2.51
CA ILE A 18 3.11 -10.78 1.88
C ILE A 18 3.78 -9.87 2.92
N ILE A 19 3.01 -9.31 3.86
CA ILE A 19 3.54 -8.43 4.92
C ILE A 19 4.70 -9.11 5.68
N LYS A 20 4.64 -10.42 5.91
CA LYS A 20 5.68 -11.16 6.64
C LYS A 20 7.03 -11.19 5.93
N TRP A 21 7.08 -10.90 4.64
CA TRP A 21 8.31 -10.90 3.85
C TRP A 21 8.96 -9.52 3.77
N ILE A 22 8.25 -8.48 4.20
CA ILE A 22 8.70 -7.09 4.14
C ILE A 22 9.37 -6.72 5.46
N LYS A 23 10.63 -6.27 5.38
CA LYS A 23 11.37 -5.81 6.57
C LYS A 23 10.92 -4.40 6.97
N PRO A 24 10.96 -4.05 8.27
CA PRO A 24 10.84 -2.66 8.69
C PRO A 24 11.78 -1.74 7.93
N ASP A 25 11.39 -0.47 7.79
CA ASP A 25 12.15 0.61 7.15
C ASP A 25 12.47 0.39 5.66
N SER A 26 11.86 -0.63 5.03
CA SER A 26 12.03 -0.91 3.61
C SER A 26 11.46 0.22 2.75
N ARG A 27 12.00 0.36 1.53
CA ARG A 27 11.39 1.15 0.46
C ARG A 27 10.67 0.23 -0.52
N VAL A 28 9.35 0.40 -0.65
CA VAL A 28 8.47 -0.50 -1.42
C VAL A 28 7.89 0.20 -2.64
N LEU A 29 7.79 -0.54 -3.75
CA LEU A 29 7.00 -0.17 -4.93
C LEU A 29 5.86 -1.19 -5.04
N ASP A 30 4.62 -0.73 -4.93
CA ASP A 30 3.42 -1.58 -5.02
C ASP A 30 2.78 -1.44 -6.41
N LEU A 31 2.76 -2.54 -7.18
CA LEU A 31 2.30 -2.56 -8.56
C LEU A 31 0.84 -2.99 -8.62
N GLY A 32 -0.06 -2.09 -9.02
CA GLY A 32 -1.50 -2.32 -8.88
C GLY A 32 -1.92 -2.19 -7.43
N CYS A 33 -1.58 -1.06 -6.80
CA CYS A 33 -1.76 -0.87 -5.36
C CYS A 33 -3.23 -0.75 -4.92
N GLY A 34 -4.18 -0.63 -5.87
CA GLY A 34 -5.60 -0.47 -5.58
C GLY A 34 -5.85 0.77 -4.72
N ASP A 35 -6.60 0.62 -3.64
CA ASP A 35 -6.91 1.71 -2.69
C ASP A 35 -5.76 2.08 -1.74
N GLY A 36 -4.59 1.45 -1.88
CA GLY A 36 -3.42 1.74 -1.07
C GLY A 36 -3.42 1.11 0.32
N THR A 37 -4.38 0.24 0.64
CA THR A 37 -4.51 -0.40 1.96
C THR A 37 -3.22 -1.09 2.43
N LEU A 38 -2.52 -1.81 1.54
CA LEU A 38 -1.27 -2.48 1.88
C LEU A 38 -0.17 -1.47 2.23
N LEU A 39 0.10 -0.49 1.35
CA LEU A 39 1.10 0.53 1.59
C LEU A 39 0.82 1.32 2.87
N LYS A 40 -0.45 1.68 3.12
CA LYS A 40 -0.86 2.35 4.34
C LYS A 40 -0.56 1.51 5.58
N TYR A 41 -0.90 0.22 5.54
CA TYR A 41 -0.57 -0.70 6.63
C TYR A 41 0.94 -0.78 6.87
N LEU A 42 1.75 -0.91 5.81
CA LEU A 42 3.20 -1.01 5.92
C LEU A 42 3.83 0.28 6.46
N GLN A 43 3.34 1.45 6.06
CA GLN A 43 3.75 2.74 6.60
C GLN A 43 3.47 2.82 8.11
N ASP A 44 2.24 2.48 8.51
CA ASP A 44 1.78 2.63 9.90
C ASP A 44 2.44 1.63 10.86
N ASN A 45 2.78 0.42 10.39
CA ASN A 45 3.22 -0.67 11.25
C ASN A 45 4.71 -1.02 11.12
N LEU A 46 5.33 -0.71 9.98
CA LEU A 46 6.70 -1.13 9.66
C LEU A 46 7.60 0.04 9.24
N ASN A 47 7.13 1.29 9.34
CA ASN A 47 7.86 2.49 8.92
C ASN A 47 8.36 2.41 7.45
N VAL A 48 7.60 1.73 6.60
CA VAL A 48 7.94 1.59 5.19
C VAL A 48 7.70 2.91 4.46
N THR A 49 8.57 3.25 3.52
CA THR A 49 8.36 4.33 2.55
C THR A 49 8.10 3.74 1.17
N GLY A 50 7.44 4.47 0.26
CA GLY A 50 7.16 3.88 -1.04
C GLY A 50 6.20 4.65 -1.93
N TYR A 51 5.91 4.04 -3.07
CA TYR A 51 4.97 4.51 -4.07
C TYR A 51 4.08 3.35 -4.53
N GLY A 52 2.80 3.64 -4.73
CA GLY A 52 1.87 2.78 -5.43
C GLY A 52 1.74 3.18 -6.90
N LEU A 53 1.57 2.20 -7.78
CA LEU A 53 1.20 2.41 -9.18
C LEU A 53 -0.24 1.91 -9.40
N GLU A 54 -1.10 2.77 -9.92
CA GLU A 54 -2.50 2.45 -10.19
C GLU A 54 -2.97 3.12 -11.49
N ILE A 55 -3.88 2.48 -12.22
CA ILE A 55 -4.46 3.02 -13.45
C ILE A 55 -5.88 3.56 -13.23
N ASP A 56 -6.60 2.97 -12.28
CA ASP A 56 -7.99 3.30 -11.96
C ASP A 56 -8.10 4.61 -11.16
N ASN A 57 -8.90 5.54 -11.67
CA ASN A 57 -9.06 6.87 -11.08
C ASN A 57 -9.67 6.84 -9.68
N ASP A 58 -10.65 5.96 -9.43
CA ASP A 58 -11.33 5.90 -8.13
C ASP A 58 -10.39 5.38 -7.05
N ASN A 59 -9.54 4.42 -7.39
CA ASN A 59 -8.51 3.90 -6.50
C ASN A 59 -7.37 4.91 -6.25
N ILE A 60 -7.02 5.74 -7.24
CA ILE A 60 -6.07 6.84 -7.05
C ILE A 60 -6.59 7.83 -6.01
N VAL A 61 -7.86 8.24 -6.09
CA VAL A 61 -8.47 9.13 -5.10
C VAL A 61 -8.39 8.52 -3.69
N LYS A 62 -8.75 7.24 -3.54
CA LYS A 62 -8.65 6.53 -2.25
C LYS A 62 -7.22 6.46 -1.72
N CYS A 63 -6.22 6.26 -2.59
CA CYS A 63 -4.82 6.29 -2.19
C CYS A 63 -4.43 7.65 -1.60
N ILE A 64 -4.85 8.74 -2.24
CA ILE A 64 -4.61 10.11 -1.76
C ILE A 64 -5.30 10.32 -0.41
N GLU A 65 -6.57 9.92 -0.28
CA GLU A 65 -7.33 9.98 0.98
C GLU A 65 -6.67 9.17 2.11
N ASN A 66 -6.05 8.03 1.78
CA ASN A 66 -5.30 7.19 2.71
C ASN A 66 -3.89 7.71 3.02
N GLY A 67 -3.46 8.83 2.41
CA GLY A 67 -2.12 9.40 2.60
C GLY A 67 -0.99 8.61 1.94
N VAL A 68 -1.32 7.81 0.92
CA VAL A 68 -0.38 6.98 0.17
C VAL A 68 0.07 7.71 -1.08
N ASN A 69 1.38 7.77 -1.31
CA ASN A 69 1.92 8.29 -2.57
C ASN A 69 1.57 7.33 -3.71
N VAL A 70 0.82 7.83 -4.70
CA VAL A 70 0.40 7.05 -5.87
C VAL A 70 0.78 7.76 -7.16
N ILE A 71 1.19 6.98 -8.16
CA ILE A 71 1.47 7.46 -9.52
C ILE A 71 0.47 6.79 -10.46
N GLN A 72 -0.26 7.61 -11.22
CA GLN A 72 -1.15 7.10 -12.25
C GLN A 72 -0.32 6.59 -13.43
N THR A 73 -0.37 5.29 -13.70
CA THR A 73 0.35 4.71 -14.83
C THR A 73 -0.28 3.42 -15.35
N ASN A 74 -0.11 3.15 -16.63
CA ASN A 74 -0.43 1.88 -17.25
C ASN A 74 0.82 0.98 -17.23
N LEU A 75 0.85 0.00 -16.33
CA LEU A 75 1.96 -0.95 -16.17
C LEU A 75 2.34 -1.66 -17.47
N ASN A 76 1.35 -2.05 -18.28
CA ASN A 76 1.58 -2.76 -19.54
C ASN A 76 2.22 -1.88 -20.61
N ALA A 77 2.04 -0.56 -20.52
CA ALA A 77 2.65 0.41 -21.43
C ALA A 77 4.00 0.93 -20.92
N SER A 78 4.22 0.93 -19.59
CA SER A 78 5.35 1.61 -18.96
C SER A 78 6.49 0.72 -18.47
N LEU A 79 6.26 -0.56 -18.13
CA LEU A 79 7.35 -1.45 -17.72
C LEU A 79 8.08 -2.01 -18.95
N ARG A 80 9.27 -1.49 -19.21
CA ARG A 80 10.27 -2.13 -20.08
C ARG A 80 11.45 -2.53 -19.19
N ALA A 81 11.74 -3.83 -19.16
CA ALA A 81 12.89 -4.40 -18.46
C ALA A 81 14.17 -4.23 -19.28
#